data_AF-A0A4U0UYX3-F1
#
_entry.id   AF-A0A4U0UYX3-F1
#
_cell.length_a   1.000
_cell.length_b   1.000
_cell.length_c   1.000
_cell.angle_alpha   90.00
_cell.angle_beta   90.00
_cell.angle_gamma   90.00
#
_symmetry.space_group_name_H-M   'P 1'
#
loop_
_entity.id
_entity.type
_entity.pdbx_description
1 polymer ?
#
loop_
_entity_poly.entity_id
_entity_poly.type
_entity_poly.pdbx_seq_one_letter_code
_entity_poly.pdbx_strand_id
1 'polypeptide(L)'
;MLLIVITEPDNDNAVDCMLHVWYSSNIQQKHLELLEAKIRPPIENVILKIVNKAAGSLQRKTWKLGNNTFSLTLVKEQWSLLLRYLEVPTGVTEPVARHVRTAVTMARRDHIDRSYLAQLPPHRVCMERFRANGILLPFGESTEAFKIPNPSITPALSWFARFAADSVRRTFYQTAAWPMMDSADPLDGWDWREVLKTSSGLATNDLYGKLVVYLRRLFFDFHNVLQSHVLTFSLFNTNAGSLPHHLPKNNFARIEVSNIVDRAYLGIEKTLGLLGPLLQPPSVNPHAAMLTLFMNAIPEILSEKEQKNIAKPEMELAMQYMTKVSPARLFGGNMAAAMQTEIIKMMGASVLVRDVDKYFNM
;
A
#
# COMPACT_ATOMS: atom_id res chain seq x y z
N MET A 1 0.42 -0.26 -12.57
CA MET A 1 -0.17 -1.60 -12.34
C MET A 1 -1.19 -1.97 -13.41
N LEU A 2 -2.45 -1.48 -13.35
CA LEU A 2 -3.46 -1.86 -14.35
C LEU A 2 -3.04 -1.57 -15.80
N LEU A 3 -2.42 -0.41 -16.05
CA LEU A 3 -1.86 -0.11 -17.37
C LEU A 3 -0.79 -1.11 -17.81
N ILE A 4 0.10 -1.56 -16.91
CA ILE A 4 1.14 -2.57 -17.23
C ILE A 4 0.46 -3.85 -17.72
N VAL A 5 -0.48 -4.38 -16.92
CA VAL A 5 -1.21 -5.62 -17.25
C VAL A 5 -1.96 -5.50 -18.57
N ILE A 6 -2.52 -4.32 -18.82
CA ILE A 6 -3.31 -4.08 -20.02
C ILE A 6 -2.42 -3.95 -21.26
N THR A 7 -1.21 -3.40 -21.13
CA THR A 7 -0.36 -3.10 -22.29
C THR A 7 0.70 -4.15 -22.58
N GLU A 8 1.03 -5.00 -21.61
CA GLU A 8 2.02 -6.07 -21.74
C GLU A 8 1.32 -7.45 -21.81
N PRO A 9 1.23 -8.06 -23.01
CA PRO A 9 0.60 -9.37 -23.19
C PRO A 9 1.40 -10.52 -22.60
N ASP A 10 2.73 -10.40 -22.49
CA ASP A 10 3.56 -11.42 -21.86
C ASP A 10 3.38 -11.37 -20.34
N ASN A 11 2.83 -12.45 -19.79
CA ASN A 11 2.42 -12.48 -18.38
C ASN A 11 3.66 -12.37 -17.45
N ASP A 12 4.75 -13.06 -17.76
CA ASP A 12 5.96 -13.02 -16.94
C ASP A 12 6.57 -11.61 -16.90
N ASN A 13 6.68 -10.93 -18.05
CA ASN A 13 7.16 -9.55 -18.11
C ASN A 13 6.23 -8.58 -17.38
N ALA A 14 4.91 -8.74 -17.53
CA ALA A 14 3.92 -7.91 -16.85
C ALA A 14 4.02 -8.05 -15.32
N VAL A 15 4.06 -9.30 -14.82
CA VAL A 15 4.17 -9.64 -13.40
C VAL A 15 5.46 -9.10 -12.80
N ASP A 16 6.58 -9.30 -13.49
CA ASP A 16 7.90 -8.83 -13.06
C ASP A 16 7.95 -7.30 -12.96
N CYS A 17 7.46 -6.62 -14.00
CA CYS A 17 7.38 -5.16 -14.03
C CYS A 17 6.45 -4.62 -12.93
N MET A 18 5.28 -5.23 -12.75
CA MET A 18 4.33 -4.89 -11.69
C MET A 18 4.95 -4.97 -10.30
N LEU A 19 5.60 -6.10 -10.00
CA LEU A 19 6.25 -6.34 -8.71
C LEU A 19 7.24 -5.22 -8.38
N HIS A 20 8.14 -4.92 -9.31
CA HIS A 20 9.21 -3.97 -9.04
C HIS A 20 8.79 -2.51 -9.12
N VAL A 21 7.87 -2.16 -10.03
CA VAL A 21 7.31 -0.80 -10.08
C VAL A 21 6.54 -0.47 -8.80
N TRP A 22 5.87 -1.45 -8.18
CA TRP A 22 5.10 -1.19 -6.96
C TRP A 22 5.92 -1.27 -5.67
N TYR A 23 6.84 -2.23 -5.56
CA TYR A 23 7.48 -2.54 -4.28
C TYR A 23 8.96 -2.16 -4.19
N SER A 24 9.61 -1.81 -5.30
CA SER A 24 11.06 -1.54 -5.31
C SER A 24 11.36 -0.07 -5.59
N SER A 25 12.22 0.53 -4.77
CA SER A 25 12.68 1.92 -4.92
C SER A 25 13.48 2.14 -6.20
N ASN A 26 14.11 1.07 -6.68
CA ASN A 26 14.85 1.03 -7.93
C ASN A 26 14.31 -0.12 -8.76
N ILE A 27 14.39 0.03 -10.07
CA ILE A 27 13.95 -0.92 -11.08
C ILE A 27 15.12 -1.26 -12.01
N GLN A 28 14.96 -2.31 -12.80
CA GLN A 28 15.89 -2.65 -13.87
C GLN A 28 15.59 -1.84 -15.12
N GLN A 29 16.58 -1.73 -16.02
CA GLN A 29 16.44 -1.03 -17.31
C GLN A 29 15.25 -1.53 -18.13
N LYS A 30 15.06 -2.87 -18.20
CA LYS A 30 13.92 -3.49 -18.89
C LYS A 30 12.54 -3.01 -18.40
N HIS A 31 12.41 -2.67 -17.12
CA HIS A 31 11.15 -2.17 -16.57
C HIS A 31 10.87 -0.76 -17.09
N LEU A 32 11.88 0.12 -17.13
CA LEU A 32 11.74 1.47 -17.66
C LEU A 32 11.37 1.44 -19.15
N GLU A 33 12.07 0.62 -19.92
CA GLU A 33 11.80 0.43 -21.36
C GLU A 33 10.36 -0.03 -21.62
N LEU A 34 9.82 -0.92 -20.79
CA LEU A 34 8.42 -1.33 -20.87
C LEU A 34 7.49 -0.16 -20.59
N LEU A 35 7.71 0.61 -19.52
CA LEU A 35 6.89 1.79 -19.19
C LEU A 35 6.90 2.82 -20.33
N GLU A 36 8.08 3.08 -20.92
CA GLU A 36 8.25 4.03 -22.02
C GLU A 36 7.66 3.53 -23.35
N ALA A 37 7.85 2.26 -23.69
CA ALA A 37 7.37 1.73 -24.96
C ALA A 37 5.85 1.46 -24.95
N LYS A 38 5.29 1.04 -23.81
CA LYS A 38 3.92 0.52 -23.74
C LYS A 38 2.93 1.48 -23.07
N ILE A 39 3.35 2.22 -22.04
CA ILE A 39 2.43 3.00 -21.19
C ILE A 39 2.45 4.50 -21.53
N ARG A 40 3.63 5.05 -21.85
CA ARG A 40 3.76 6.47 -22.20
C ARG A 40 2.92 6.87 -23.43
N PRO A 41 2.98 6.18 -24.60
CA PRO A 41 2.27 6.61 -25.80
C PRO A 41 0.75 6.77 -25.64
N PRO A 42 0.00 5.84 -24.99
CA PRO A 42 -1.44 6.02 -24.82
C PRO A 42 -1.80 7.20 -23.92
N ILE A 43 -0.93 7.61 -22.99
CA ILE A 43 -1.14 8.79 -22.13
C ILE A 43 -0.85 10.08 -22.90
N GLU A 44 0.25 10.15 -23.65
CA GLU A 44 0.58 11.29 -24.50
C GLU A 44 -0.54 11.59 -25.50
N ASN A 45 -1.11 10.54 -26.10
CA ASN A 45 -2.26 10.68 -26.99
C ASN A 45 -3.47 11.36 -26.32
N VAL A 46 -3.71 11.09 -25.04
CA VAL A 46 -4.79 11.75 -24.28
C VAL A 46 -4.46 13.21 -24.06
N ILE A 47 -3.22 13.52 -23.63
CA ILE A 47 -2.77 14.89 -23.36
C ILE A 47 -2.92 15.77 -24.61
N LEU A 48 -2.50 15.27 -25.78
CA LEU A 48 -2.64 15.97 -27.05
C LEU A 48 -4.12 16.29 -27.38
N LYS A 49 -5.04 15.37 -27.07
CA LYS A 49 -6.48 15.53 -27.35
C LYS A 49 -7.18 16.49 -26.39
N ILE A 50 -6.67 16.66 -25.18
CA ILE A 50 -7.29 17.50 -24.15
C ILE A 50 -6.63 18.88 -24.03
N VAL A 51 -5.64 19.22 -24.86
CA VAL A 51 -4.88 20.47 -24.78
C VAL A 51 -5.77 21.72 -24.76
N ASN A 52 -6.84 21.73 -25.55
CA ASN A 52 -7.78 22.86 -25.66
C ASN A 52 -8.95 22.81 -24.67
N LYS A 53 -8.99 21.84 -23.75
CA LYS A 53 -10.04 21.75 -22.71
C LYS A 53 -9.76 22.75 -21.59
N ALA A 54 -10.81 23.17 -20.89
CA ALA A 54 -10.69 24.11 -19.77
C ALA A 54 -9.82 23.53 -18.64
N ALA A 55 -9.09 24.39 -17.93
CA ALA A 55 -8.34 23.99 -16.75
C ALA A 55 -9.28 23.44 -15.65
N GLY A 56 -8.84 22.43 -14.89
CA GLY A 56 -9.63 21.78 -13.85
C GLY A 56 -10.80 20.91 -14.35
N SER A 57 -11.03 20.85 -15.66
CA SER A 57 -12.11 20.01 -16.22
C SER A 57 -11.76 18.52 -16.11
N LEU A 58 -12.77 17.70 -15.79
CA LEU A 58 -12.64 16.24 -15.78
C LEU A 58 -12.57 15.70 -17.21
N GLN A 59 -11.53 14.92 -17.48
CA GLN A 59 -11.29 14.27 -18.75
C GLN A 59 -11.27 12.76 -18.55
N ARG A 60 -12.11 12.06 -19.31
CA ARG A 60 -12.19 10.60 -19.29
C ARG A 60 -11.54 10.03 -20.54
N LYS A 61 -10.67 9.04 -20.35
CA LYS A 61 -10.21 8.17 -21.42
C LYS A 61 -10.68 6.75 -21.15
N THR A 62 -11.24 6.12 -22.17
CA THR A 62 -11.54 4.70 -22.19
C THR A 62 -10.62 3.99 -23.17
N TRP A 63 -10.04 2.89 -22.73
CA TRP A 63 -9.29 1.93 -23.53
C TRP A 63 -10.06 0.61 -23.56
N LYS A 64 -10.02 -0.07 -24.71
CA LYS A 64 -10.52 -1.44 -24.87
C LYS A 64 -9.33 -2.37 -25.00
N LEU A 65 -9.32 -3.46 -24.26
CA LEU A 65 -8.31 -4.50 -24.33
C LEU A 65 -8.98 -5.87 -24.48
N GLY A 66 -8.97 -6.40 -25.69
CA GLY A 66 -9.80 -7.56 -26.02
C GLY A 66 -11.26 -7.26 -25.66
N ASN A 67 -11.83 -8.05 -24.75
CA ASN A 67 -13.18 -7.87 -24.26
C ASN A 67 -13.30 -6.92 -23.06
N ASN A 68 -12.18 -6.50 -22.47
CA ASN A 68 -12.17 -5.65 -21.29
C ASN A 68 -12.25 -4.17 -21.63
N THR A 69 -12.84 -3.41 -20.73
CA THR A 69 -12.92 -1.96 -20.81
C THR A 69 -12.24 -1.34 -19.59
N PHE A 70 -11.34 -0.38 -19.83
CA PHE A 70 -10.66 0.38 -18.79
C PHE A 70 -10.92 1.85 -18.99
N SER A 71 -11.53 2.52 -18.01
CA SER A 71 -11.83 3.94 -18.03
C SER A 71 -11.11 4.64 -16.88
N LEU A 72 -10.34 5.67 -17.20
CA LEU A 72 -9.69 6.55 -16.23
C LEU A 72 -10.23 7.96 -16.38
N THR A 73 -10.72 8.53 -15.29
CA THR A 73 -11.21 9.91 -15.22
C THR A 73 -10.32 10.72 -14.27
N LEU A 74 -9.61 11.70 -14.83
CA LEU A 74 -8.72 12.62 -14.12
C LEU A 74 -9.07 14.06 -14.48
N VAL A 75 -8.72 15.03 -13.64
CA VAL A 75 -8.72 16.43 -14.11
C VAL A 75 -7.61 16.64 -15.16
N LYS A 76 -7.78 17.61 -16.05
CA LYS A 76 -6.86 17.88 -17.16
C LYS A 76 -5.38 17.89 -16.73
N GLU A 77 -5.07 18.56 -15.63
CA GLU A 77 -3.69 18.75 -15.14
C GLU A 77 -3.08 17.44 -14.61
N GLN A 78 -3.92 16.55 -14.08
CA GLN A 78 -3.50 15.23 -13.58
C GLN A 78 -3.08 14.29 -14.72
N TRP A 79 -3.56 14.47 -15.95
CA TRP A 79 -3.08 13.71 -17.10
C TRP A 79 -1.61 14.03 -17.41
N SER A 80 -1.25 15.31 -17.38
CA SER A 80 0.15 15.73 -17.54
C SER A 80 1.01 15.27 -16.36
N LEU A 81 0.44 15.24 -15.15
CA LEU A 81 1.11 14.69 -13.96
C LEU A 81 1.40 13.19 -14.12
N LEU A 82 0.45 12.43 -14.66
CA LEU A 82 0.58 10.99 -14.88
C LEU A 82 1.77 10.66 -15.78
N LEU A 83 1.99 11.44 -16.84
CA LEU A 83 3.14 11.26 -17.74
C LEU A 83 4.47 11.44 -17.01
N ARG A 84 4.56 12.42 -16.11
CA ARG A 84 5.77 12.67 -15.30
C ARG A 84 6.11 11.51 -14.36
N TYR A 85 5.15 10.70 -13.96
CA TYR A 85 5.42 9.50 -13.14
C TYR A 85 6.05 8.33 -13.92
N LEU A 86 6.23 8.50 -15.24
CA LEU A 86 6.97 7.56 -16.10
C LEU A 86 8.39 8.05 -16.40
N GLU A 87 8.79 9.20 -15.83
CA GLU A 87 10.08 9.84 -16.09
C GLU A 87 10.95 9.80 -14.84
N VAL A 88 12.18 9.33 -14.98
CA VAL A 88 13.17 9.48 -13.92
C VAL A 88 13.60 10.95 -13.90
N PRO A 89 13.41 11.69 -12.80
CA PRO A 89 13.75 13.11 -12.78
C PRO A 89 15.25 13.34 -13.03
N THR A 90 15.57 14.37 -13.82
CA THR A 90 16.96 14.73 -14.13
C THR A 90 17.77 14.95 -12.86
N GLY A 91 18.96 14.34 -12.81
CA GLY A 91 19.87 14.44 -11.67
C GLY A 91 19.58 13.47 -10.53
N VAL A 92 18.47 12.72 -10.58
CA VAL A 92 18.22 11.67 -9.59
C VAL A 92 18.92 10.38 -10.03
N THR A 93 20.04 10.11 -9.38
CA THR A 93 20.82 8.89 -9.57
C THR A 93 20.45 7.84 -8.52
N GLU A 94 20.88 6.60 -8.73
CA GLU A 94 20.72 5.49 -7.79
C GLU A 94 21.24 5.85 -6.37
N PRO A 95 22.47 6.37 -6.18
CA PRO A 95 22.95 6.77 -4.85
C PRO A 95 22.09 7.84 -4.18
N VAL A 96 21.61 8.81 -4.96
CA VAL A 96 20.76 9.89 -4.46
C VAL A 96 19.40 9.37 -4.01
N ALA A 97 18.76 8.53 -4.82
CA ALA A 97 17.49 7.90 -4.47
C ALA A 97 17.63 7.04 -3.20
N ARG A 98 18.72 6.26 -3.10
CA ARG A 98 19.04 5.48 -1.91
C ARG A 98 19.18 6.37 -0.68
N HIS A 99 19.94 7.46 -0.78
CA HIS A 99 20.16 8.40 0.33
C HIS A 99 18.85 9.01 0.83
N VAL A 100 18.01 9.54 -0.08
CA VAL A 100 16.72 10.15 0.30
C VAL A 100 15.80 9.13 0.98
N ARG A 101 15.78 7.89 0.49
CA ARG A 101 14.99 6.82 1.08
C ARG A 101 15.48 6.43 2.47
N THR A 102 16.78 6.18 2.64
CA THR A 102 17.33 5.74 3.94
C THR A 102 17.28 6.85 4.98
N ALA A 103 17.39 8.11 4.57
CA ALA A 103 17.18 9.27 5.45
C ALA A 103 15.79 9.32 6.09
N VAL A 104 14.79 8.61 5.55
CA VAL A 104 13.47 8.45 6.17
C VAL A 104 13.32 7.07 6.78
N THR A 105 13.48 6.02 5.97
CA THR A 105 13.20 4.63 6.38
C THR A 105 14.15 4.07 7.45
N MET A 106 15.30 4.70 7.68
CA MET A 106 16.31 4.30 8.66
C MET A 106 16.53 5.33 9.79
N ALA A 107 15.75 6.42 9.82
CA ALA A 107 15.98 7.53 10.75
C ALA A 107 15.64 7.17 12.20
N ARG A 108 14.48 6.53 12.45
CA ARG A 108 14.01 6.19 13.80
C ARG A 108 14.43 4.78 14.19
N ARG A 109 15.67 4.63 14.67
CA ARG A 109 16.23 3.31 15.08
C ARG A 109 15.39 2.58 16.13
N ASP A 110 14.93 3.27 17.18
CA ASP A 110 14.05 2.67 18.19
C ASP A 110 12.76 2.07 17.57
N HIS A 111 12.15 2.75 16.60
CA HIS A 111 10.96 2.23 15.92
C HIS A 111 11.26 0.94 15.13
N ILE A 112 12.39 0.89 14.44
CA ILE A 112 12.83 -0.28 13.68
C ILE A 112 13.17 -1.45 14.61
N ASP A 113 13.92 -1.17 15.68
CA ASP A 113 14.32 -2.20 16.65
C ASP A 113 13.09 -2.83 17.32
N ARG A 114 12.07 -2.03 17.66
CA ARG A 114 10.79 -2.54 18.17
C ARG A 114 10.08 -3.45 17.18
N SER A 115 10.10 -3.12 15.89
CA SER A 115 9.55 -3.99 14.84
C SER A 115 10.32 -5.31 14.76
N TYR A 116 11.66 -5.28 14.85
CA TYR A 116 12.49 -6.49 14.86
C TYR A 116 12.23 -7.37 16.08
N LEU A 117 11.97 -6.78 17.25
CA LEU A 117 11.65 -7.54 18.46
C LEU A 117 10.41 -8.43 18.30
N ALA A 118 9.45 -8.03 17.46
CA ALA A 118 8.23 -8.78 17.17
C ALA A 118 8.43 -9.90 16.13
N GLN A 119 9.61 -10.03 15.53
CA GLN A 119 9.89 -10.99 14.46
C GLN A 119 10.86 -12.10 14.86
N LEU A 120 10.79 -13.22 14.14
CA LEU A 120 11.77 -14.30 14.22
C LEU A 120 13.15 -13.82 13.72
N PRO A 121 14.27 -14.32 14.28
CA PRO A 121 15.60 -13.84 13.92
C PRO A 121 15.90 -13.83 12.41
N PRO A 122 15.56 -14.87 11.62
CA PRO A 122 15.79 -14.83 10.17
C PRO A 122 14.99 -13.73 9.44
N HIS A 123 13.75 -13.48 9.86
CA HIS A 123 12.87 -12.49 9.23
C HIS A 123 13.40 -11.06 9.40
N ARG A 124 14.04 -10.77 10.54
CA ARG A 124 14.72 -9.49 10.81
C ARG A 124 15.79 -9.20 9.77
N VAL A 125 16.54 -10.22 9.36
CA VAL A 125 17.61 -10.06 8.35
C VAL A 125 17.03 -9.74 6.98
N CYS A 126 15.91 -10.38 6.61
CA CYS A 126 15.19 -10.03 5.38
C CYS A 126 14.67 -8.58 5.41
N MET A 127 14.08 -8.15 6.54
CA MET A 127 13.57 -6.79 6.70
C MET A 127 14.70 -5.74 6.69
N GLU A 128 15.81 -5.97 7.40
CA GLU A 128 16.98 -5.08 7.38
C GLU A 128 17.53 -4.94 5.97
N ARG A 129 17.62 -6.04 5.21
CA ARG A 129 18.07 -6.01 3.82
C ARG A 129 17.14 -5.15 2.95
N PHE A 130 15.83 -5.38 3.01
CA PHE A 130 14.86 -4.56 2.28
C PHE A 130 14.93 -3.08 2.69
N ARG A 131 15.06 -2.79 3.98
CA ARG A 131 15.22 -1.41 4.47
C ARG A 131 16.55 -0.78 4.05
N ALA A 132 17.61 -1.56 3.87
CA ALA A 132 18.90 -1.06 3.43
C ALA A 132 18.96 -0.78 1.91
N ASN A 133 18.35 -1.62 1.08
CA ASN A 133 18.41 -1.47 -0.38
C ASN A 133 17.13 -0.91 -1.04
N GLY A 134 15.96 -1.10 -0.43
CA GLY A 134 14.65 -0.68 -0.96
C GLY A 134 14.10 -1.57 -2.08
N ILE A 135 14.65 -2.77 -2.27
CA ILE A 135 14.32 -3.65 -3.40
C ILE A 135 13.70 -4.95 -2.86
N LEU A 136 12.47 -5.26 -3.30
CA LEU A 136 11.76 -6.47 -2.91
C LEU A 136 12.24 -7.64 -3.77
N LEU A 137 13.07 -8.51 -3.19
CA LEU A 137 13.63 -9.71 -3.81
C LEU A 137 13.78 -10.84 -2.78
N PRO A 138 13.85 -12.11 -3.24
CA PRO A 138 14.40 -13.19 -2.44
C PRO A 138 15.79 -12.85 -1.89
N PHE A 139 16.08 -13.31 -0.68
CA PHE A 139 17.32 -13.01 0.03
C PHE A 139 18.57 -13.51 -0.71
N GLY A 140 18.49 -14.54 -1.55
CA GLY A 140 19.64 -14.99 -2.33
C GLY A 140 19.93 -14.15 -3.57
N GLU A 141 18.99 -13.33 -4.02
CA GLU A 141 19.05 -12.76 -5.37
C GLU A 141 19.93 -11.51 -5.45
N SER A 142 20.54 -11.24 -6.61
CA SER A 142 21.40 -10.06 -6.80
C SER A 142 20.56 -8.80 -7.02
N THR A 143 20.97 -7.70 -6.38
CA THR A 143 20.39 -6.36 -6.61
C THR A 143 21.13 -5.58 -7.69
N GLU A 144 22.15 -6.16 -8.33
CA GLU A 144 23.07 -5.43 -9.20
C GLU A 144 22.38 -4.76 -10.40
N ALA A 145 21.37 -5.40 -10.98
CA ALA A 145 20.63 -4.86 -12.13
C ALA A 145 19.70 -3.69 -11.78
N PHE A 146 19.41 -3.45 -10.50
CA PHE A 146 18.44 -2.46 -10.03
C PHE A 146 19.07 -1.07 -9.87
N LYS A 147 19.54 -0.51 -11.00
CA LYS A 147 20.26 0.76 -11.03
C LYS A 147 19.40 1.96 -11.39
N ILE A 148 18.16 1.75 -11.81
CA ILE A 148 17.29 2.84 -12.28
C ILE A 148 16.38 3.27 -11.13
N PRO A 149 16.43 4.51 -10.64
CA PRO A 149 15.44 4.98 -9.66
C PRO A 149 14.04 4.82 -10.21
N ASN A 150 13.13 4.28 -9.41
CA ASN A 150 11.77 4.03 -9.86
C ASN A 150 11.05 5.38 -10.04
N PRO A 151 10.62 5.75 -11.27
CA PRO A 151 10.01 7.06 -11.53
C PRO A 151 8.66 7.23 -10.84
N SER A 152 7.99 6.11 -10.56
CA SER A 152 6.76 6.12 -9.76
C SER A 152 7.04 6.20 -8.27
N ILE A 153 8.29 6.06 -7.79
CA ILE A 153 8.63 6.11 -6.36
C ILE A 153 9.51 7.30 -5.96
N THR A 154 10.25 7.86 -6.90
CA THR A 154 11.38 8.72 -6.58
C THR A 154 10.99 10.20 -6.56
N PRO A 155 11.33 10.94 -5.49
CA PRO A 155 11.09 12.36 -5.42
C PRO A 155 11.86 13.15 -6.50
N ALA A 156 11.19 14.12 -7.12
CA ALA A 156 11.86 15.08 -8.00
C ALA A 156 12.68 16.07 -7.15
N LEU A 157 14.00 16.12 -7.38
CA LEU A 157 14.89 17.12 -6.77
C LEU A 157 14.78 18.45 -7.51
N SER A 158 13.64 19.12 -7.40
CA SER A 158 13.53 20.54 -7.78
C SER A 158 13.75 21.40 -6.55
N TRP A 159 14.88 22.13 -6.51
CA TRP A 159 15.17 23.09 -5.43
C TRP A 159 14.07 24.16 -5.28
N PHE A 160 13.34 24.47 -6.36
CA PHE A 160 12.20 25.39 -6.38
C PHE A 160 10.96 24.86 -5.63
N ALA A 161 10.84 23.56 -5.38
CA ALA A 161 9.69 22.98 -4.69
C ALA A 161 9.65 23.28 -3.17
N ARG A 162 10.76 23.76 -2.57
CA ARG A 162 10.80 24.14 -1.14
C ARG A 162 10.11 25.48 -0.83
N PHE A 163 9.83 26.33 -1.83
CA PHE A 163 9.30 27.67 -1.61
C PHE A 163 7.83 27.86 -2.00
N ALA A 164 7.18 26.86 -2.61
CA ALA A 164 5.76 26.90 -2.92
C ALA A 164 4.92 26.44 -1.70
N ALA A 165 4.89 27.28 -0.67
CA ALA A 165 3.92 27.20 0.41
C ALA A 165 2.57 27.70 -0.11
N ASP A 166 1.90 26.92 -0.98
CA ASP A 166 0.50 27.19 -1.27
C ASP A 166 -0.26 25.91 -1.63
N SER A 167 -1.10 25.49 -0.68
CA SER A 167 -2.44 24.88 -0.78
C SER A 167 -2.70 23.65 -1.66
N VAL A 168 -1.74 23.16 -2.46
CA VAL A 168 -1.87 21.88 -3.16
C VAL A 168 -1.06 20.85 -2.40
N ARG A 169 -1.74 20.02 -1.60
CA ARG A 169 -1.17 18.76 -1.08
C ARG A 169 -0.74 17.93 -2.30
N ARG A 170 0.53 18.03 -2.68
CA ARG A 170 1.13 17.25 -3.76
C ARG A 170 1.25 15.82 -3.27
N THR A 171 0.26 14.99 -3.56
CA THR A 171 0.30 13.55 -3.29
C THR A 171 1.37 12.87 -4.13
N PHE A 172 2.08 11.93 -3.49
CA PHE A 172 2.91 10.87 -4.06
C PHE A 172 3.75 11.28 -5.31
N TYR A 173 5.06 11.51 -5.08
CA TYR A 173 6.14 11.45 -6.09
C TYR A 173 6.52 12.71 -6.91
N GLN A 174 6.24 13.93 -6.44
CA GLN A 174 6.85 15.16 -7.02
C GLN A 174 7.37 16.17 -5.99
N THR A 175 7.41 15.78 -4.73
CA THR A 175 8.09 16.52 -3.66
C THR A 175 9.52 16.05 -3.54
N ALA A 176 10.44 16.84 -2.98
CA ALA A 176 11.82 16.39 -2.69
C ALA A 176 11.92 15.35 -1.53
N ALA A 177 10.79 14.83 -1.04
CA ALA A 177 10.69 13.96 0.12
C ALA A 177 10.32 12.53 -0.27
N TRP A 178 10.90 11.57 0.45
CA TRP A 178 10.48 10.17 0.36
C TRP A 178 9.00 10.05 0.74
N PRO A 179 8.18 9.34 -0.05
CA PRO A 179 6.73 9.44 0.04
C PRO A 179 6.08 8.35 0.90
N MET A 180 6.82 7.29 1.22
CA MET A 180 6.35 6.27 2.15
C MET A 180 6.81 6.60 3.57
N MET A 181 6.02 6.22 4.57
CA MET A 181 6.41 6.36 5.96
C MET A 181 7.57 5.42 6.28
N ASP A 182 8.33 5.72 7.33
CA ASP A 182 9.40 4.85 7.81
C ASP A 182 8.89 3.53 8.41
N SER A 183 7.60 3.45 8.75
CA SER A 183 6.92 2.22 9.14
C SER A 183 6.49 1.33 7.98
N ALA A 184 6.48 1.82 6.74
CA ALA A 184 5.93 1.08 5.62
C ALA A 184 6.70 -0.22 5.35
N ASP A 185 5.97 -1.33 5.27
CA ASP A 185 6.50 -2.64 4.91
C ASP A 185 5.68 -3.28 3.79
N PRO A 186 6.29 -3.93 2.77
CA PRO A 186 5.55 -4.60 1.73
C PRO A 186 4.65 -5.74 2.25
N LEU A 187 4.89 -6.27 3.46
CA LEU A 187 4.07 -7.29 4.10
C LEU A 187 2.72 -6.76 4.62
N ASP A 188 2.60 -5.46 4.94
CA ASP A 188 1.44 -4.88 5.62
C ASP A 188 0.13 -5.00 4.79
N GLY A 189 0.25 -5.20 3.48
CA GLY A 189 -0.89 -5.33 2.57
C GLY A 189 -1.44 -6.75 2.39
N TRP A 190 -0.89 -7.76 3.07
CA TRP A 190 -1.14 -9.17 2.74
C TRP A 190 -1.42 -10.04 3.96
N ASP A 191 -2.18 -11.12 3.76
CA ASP A 191 -2.41 -12.11 4.82
C ASP A 191 -1.10 -12.85 5.13
N TRP A 192 -0.56 -12.59 6.33
CA TRP A 192 0.70 -13.18 6.78
C TRP A 192 0.68 -14.71 6.75
N ARG A 193 -0.49 -15.34 6.94
CA ARG A 193 -0.62 -16.81 6.95
C ARG A 193 -0.38 -17.37 5.56
N GLU A 194 -0.91 -16.72 4.53
CA GLU A 194 -0.74 -17.13 3.15
C GLU A 194 0.70 -16.89 2.67
N VAL A 195 1.30 -15.77 3.07
CA VAL A 195 2.73 -15.49 2.81
C VAL A 195 3.61 -16.56 3.48
N LEU A 196 3.37 -16.89 4.76
CA LEU A 196 4.20 -17.89 5.45
C LEU A 196 4.02 -19.32 4.93
N LYS A 197 2.82 -19.69 4.48
CA LYS A 197 2.57 -21.00 3.85
C LYS A 197 3.22 -21.10 2.47
N THR A 198 3.50 -19.97 1.82
CA THR A 198 4.14 -19.96 0.51
C THR A 198 5.53 -20.58 0.58
N SER A 199 5.83 -21.48 -0.35
CA SER A 199 7.13 -22.11 -0.47
C SER A 199 8.11 -21.18 -1.17
N SER A 200 9.25 -20.91 -0.52
CA SER A 200 10.42 -20.22 -1.08
C SER A 200 11.53 -21.20 -1.49
N GLY A 201 11.17 -22.47 -1.74
CA GLY A 201 12.12 -23.55 -2.01
C GLY A 201 12.95 -23.91 -0.78
N LEU A 202 14.27 -24.06 -0.95
CA LEU A 202 15.18 -24.42 0.14
C LEU A 202 15.33 -23.31 1.20
N ALA A 203 15.08 -22.06 0.83
CA ALA A 203 15.21 -20.90 1.72
C ALA A 203 13.94 -20.70 2.57
N THR A 204 13.55 -21.70 3.36
CA THR A 204 12.26 -21.73 4.09
C THR A 204 12.07 -20.58 5.10
N ASN A 205 13.14 -19.91 5.51
CA ASN A 205 13.13 -18.76 6.42
C ASN A 205 13.19 -17.39 5.69
N ASP A 206 13.21 -17.37 4.36
CA ASP A 206 13.24 -16.13 3.57
C ASP A 206 11.84 -15.53 3.44
N LEU A 207 11.46 -14.70 4.42
CA LEU A 207 10.14 -14.09 4.49
C LEU A 207 9.80 -13.23 3.26
N TYR A 208 10.78 -12.47 2.75
CA TYR A 208 10.56 -11.57 1.61
C TYR A 208 10.61 -12.36 0.29
N GLY A 209 11.41 -13.42 0.20
CA GLY A 209 11.33 -14.38 -0.90
C GLY A 209 9.97 -15.07 -0.97
N LYS A 210 9.39 -15.48 0.17
CA LYS A 210 8.02 -16.00 0.22
C LYS A 210 7.01 -14.98 -0.26
N LEU A 211 7.14 -13.72 0.18
CA LEU A 211 6.29 -12.62 -0.30
C LEU A 211 6.41 -12.45 -1.81
N VAL A 212 7.61 -12.46 -2.37
CA VAL A 212 7.82 -12.37 -3.82
C VAL A 212 7.12 -13.50 -4.56
N VAL A 213 7.28 -14.75 -4.12
CA VAL A 213 6.61 -15.90 -4.76
C VAL A 213 5.09 -15.77 -4.68
N TYR A 214 4.56 -15.37 -3.52
CA TYR A 214 3.14 -15.14 -3.31
C TYR A 214 2.60 -14.06 -4.27
N LEU A 215 3.29 -12.92 -4.36
CA LEU A 215 2.90 -11.80 -5.22
C LEU A 215 3.00 -12.13 -6.69
N ARG A 216 4.05 -12.83 -7.12
CA ARG A 216 4.19 -13.27 -8.52
C ARG A 216 3.02 -14.15 -8.92
N ARG A 217 2.65 -15.12 -8.09
CA ARG A 217 1.47 -15.96 -8.33
C ARG A 217 0.19 -15.14 -8.39
N LEU A 218 -0.01 -14.24 -7.42
CA LEU A 218 -1.20 -13.40 -7.37
C LEU A 218 -1.34 -12.51 -8.61
N PHE A 219 -0.25 -11.88 -9.05
CA PHE A 219 -0.25 -11.04 -10.25
C PHE A 219 -0.41 -11.85 -11.53
N PHE A 220 0.18 -13.05 -11.58
CA PHE A 220 0.03 -13.96 -12.71
C PHE A 220 -1.43 -14.42 -12.86
N ASP A 221 -2.05 -14.83 -11.75
CA ASP A 221 -3.46 -15.22 -11.70
C ASP A 221 -4.36 -14.03 -12.07
N PHE A 222 -4.06 -12.83 -11.57
CA PHE A 222 -4.79 -11.61 -11.94
C PHE A 222 -4.69 -11.29 -13.44
N HIS A 223 -3.51 -11.42 -14.04
CA HIS A 223 -3.30 -11.22 -15.48
C HIS A 223 -4.12 -12.23 -16.30
N ASN A 224 -4.12 -13.51 -15.91
CA ASN A 224 -4.93 -14.55 -16.56
C ASN A 224 -6.44 -14.32 -16.41
N VAL A 225 -6.89 -13.86 -15.24
CA VAL A 225 -8.31 -13.50 -15.02
C VAL A 225 -8.72 -12.39 -15.98
N LEU A 226 -7.88 -11.36 -16.14
CA LEU A 226 -8.14 -10.29 -17.09
C LEU A 226 -8.21 -10.80 -18.53
N GLN A 227 -7.44 -11.82 -18.92
CA GLN A 227 -7.52 -12.39 -20.27
C GLN A 227 -8.75 -13.28 -20.50
N SER A 228 -9.26 -13.92 -19.44
CA SER A 228 -10.34 -14.92 -19.52
C SER A 228 -11.73 -14.36 -19.26
N HIS A 229 -11.84 -13.17 -18.67
CA HIS A 229 -13.12 -12.57 -18.28
C HIS A 229 -13.39 -11.26 -19.02
N VAL A 230 -14.66 -10.85 -19.00
CA VAL A 230 -15.11 -9.56 -19.53
C VAL A 230 -15.31 -8.61 -18.36
N LEU A 231 -14.37 -7.70 -18.16
CA LEU A 231 -14.32 -6.80 -17.02
C LEU A 231 -14.37 -5.33 -17.47
N THR A 232 -15.00 -4.50 -16.66
CA THR A 232 -15.04 -3.05 -16.86
C THR A 232 -14.51 -2.33 -15.62
N PHE A 233 -13.38 -1.66 -15.76
CA PHE A 233 -12.79 -0.82 -14.72
C PHE A 233 -13.15 0.64 -14.97
N SER A 234 -13.62 1.32 -13.93
CA SER A 234 -13.85 2.77 -13.94
C SER A 234 -13.15 3.42 -12.75
N LEU A 235 -12.04 4.09 -13.02
CA LEU A 235 -11.21 4.74 -12.02
C LEU A 235 -11.44 6.25 -12.02
N PHE A 236 -11.49 6.82 -10.82
CA PHE A 236 -11.61 8.25 -10.57
C PHE A 236 -10.52 8.67 -9.59
N ASN A 237 -9.86 9.79 -9.87
CA ASN A 237 -8.98 10.45 -8.90
C ASN A 237 -9.67 11.70 -8.36
N THR A 238 -10.62 11.49 -7.43
CA THR A 238 -11.40 12.55 -6.81
C THR A 238 -11.60 12.26 -5.32
N ASN A 239 -12.00 13.29 -4.57
CA ASN A 239 -12.35 13.13 -3.17
C ASN A 239 -13.56 12.18 -3.03
N ALA A 240 -13.50 11.23 -2.09
CA ALA A 240 -14.58 10.27 -1.85
C ALA A 240 -15.95 10.95 -1.60
N GLY A 241 -15.95 12.13 -0.97
CA GLY A 241 -17.16 12.91 -0.75
C GLY A 241 -17.79 13.50 -2.02
N SER A 242 -16.98 13.72 -3.07
CA SER A 242 -17.43 14.26 -4.35
C SER A 242 -17.71 13.17 -5.39
N LEU A 243 -17.14 11.98 -5.21
CA LEU A 243 -17.30 10.83 -6.11
C LEU A 243 -18.76 10.48 -6.45
N PRO A 244 -19.74 10.48 -5.51
CA PRO A 244 -21.12 10.14 -5.82
C PRO A 244 -21.75 11.01 -6.91
N HIS A 245 -21.32 12.26 -7.07
CA HIS A 245 -21.83 13.16 -8.11
C HIS A 245 -21.43 12.75 -9.53
N HIS A 246 -20.47 11.84 -9.67
CA HIS A 246 -19.96 11.34 -10.94
C HIS A 246 -20.40 9.91 -11.25
N LEU A 247 -21.15 9.28 -10.34
CA LEU A 247 -21.58 7.89 -10.44
C LEU A 247 -23.10 7.80 -10.62
N PRO A 248 -23.57 6.77 -11.34
CA PRO A 248 -25.00 6.51 -11.45
C PRO A 248 -25.57 6.09 -10.08
N LYS A 249 -26.72 6.65 -9.72
CA LYS A 249 -27.50 6.20 -8.55
C LYS A 249 -28.07 4.80 -8.80
N ASN A 250 -28.38 4.08 -7.72
CA ASN A 250 -29.09 2.79 -7.77
C ASN A 250 -28.41 1.71 -8.64
N ASN A 251 -27.09 1.77 -8.78
CA ASN A 251 -26.36 0.96 -9.78
C ASN A 251 -25.49 -0.15 -9.17
N PHE A 252 -25.05 0.01 -7.91
CA PHE A 252 -24.07 -0.88 -7.32
C PHE A 252 -24.72 -1.95 -6.44
N ALA A 253 -24.44 -3.23 -6.73
CA ALA A 253 -24.81 -4.34 -5.86
C ALA A 253 -23.97 -4.37 -4.58
N ARG A 254 -22.72 -3.90 -4.64
CA ARG A 254 -21.80 -3.86 -3.51
C ARG A 254 -20.97 -2.58 -3.58
N ILE A 255 -20.74 -1.98 -2.43
CA ILE A 255 -19.81 -0.86 -2.26
C ILE A 255 -18.88 -1.21 -1.11
N GLU A 256 -17.58 -1.19 -1.33
CA GLU A 256 -16.57 -1.29 -0.28
C GLU A 256 -15.95 0.10 -0.10
N VAL A 257 -15.86 0.56 1.15
CA VAL A 257 -15.43 1.93 1.47
C VAL A 257 -14.24 1.97 2.43
N SER A 258 -13.68 0.82 2.79
CA SER A 258 -12.56 0.69 3.72
C SER A 258 -12.79 1.51 5.01
N ASN A 259 -11.76 2.22 5.46
CA ASN A 259 -11.72 2.97 6.71
C ASN A 259 -12.27 4.39 6.67
N ILE A 260 -12.89 4.84 5.56
CA ILE A 260 -13.39 6.22 5.47
C ILE A 260 -14.51 6.52 6.48
N VAL A 261 -15.11 5.47 7.07
CA VAL A 261 -16.18 5.54 8.06
C VAL A 261 -15.70 5.95 9.46
N ASP A 262 -14.40 5.84 9.77
CA ASP A 262 -13.86 6.33 11.05
C ASP A 262 -13.99 7.87 11.11
N ARG A 263 -14.12 8.42 12.32
CA ARG A 263 -14.38 9.86 12.55
C ARG A 263 -13.26 10.74 12.00
N ALA A 264 -12.02 10.25 12.02
CA ALA A 264 -10.86 10.98 11.50
C ALA A 264 -10.89 11.21 9.97
N TYR A 265 -11.76 10.50 9.25
CA TYR A 265 -11.93 10.62 7.80
C TYR A 265 -13.24 11.30 7.43
N LEU A 266 -14.21 10.55 6.89
CA LEU A 266 -15.51 11.08 6.47
C LEU A 266 -16.58 10.89 7.55
N GLY A 267 -16.42 9.85 8.37
CA GLY A 267 -17.40 9.45 9.37
C GLY A 267 -18.55 8.62 8.76
N ILE A 268 -19.11 7.72 9.56
CA ILE A 268 -20.15 6.78 9.11
C ILE A 268 -21.40 7.47 8.56
N GLU A 269 -21.92 8.49 9.24
CA GLU A 269 -23.15 9.19 8.84
C GLU A 269 -23.04 9.78 7.43
N LYS A 270 -21.98 10.55 7.19
CA LYS A 270 -21.74 11.19 5.91
C LYS A 270 -21.44 10.16 4.82
N THR A 271 -20.75 9.08 5.16
CA THR A 271 -20.46 7.98 4.23
C THR A 271 -21.75 7.30 3.76
N LEU A 272 -22.66 6.95 4.68
CA LEU A 272 -23.95 6.36 4.37
C LEU A 272 -24.84 7.32 3.56
N GLY A 273 -24.89 8.60 3.95
CA GLY A 273 -25.68 9.60 3.22
C GLY A 273 -25.21 9.83 1.78
N LEU A 274 -23.90 9.76 1.52
CA LEU A 274 -23.33 10.00 0.21
C LEU A 274 -23.32 8.77 -0.70
N LEU A 275 -22.97 7.60 -0.16
CA LEU A 275 -22.76 6.38 -0.95
C LEU A 275 -23.95 5.42 -0.89
N GLY A 276 -24.78 5.48 0.15
CA GLY A 276 -26.01 4.68 0.26
C GLY A 276 -26.93 4.80 -0.96
N PRO A 277 -27.20 6.01 -1.49
CA PRO A 277 -28.02 6.19 -2.70
C PRO A 277 -27.43 5.61 -3.99
N LEU A 278 -26.17 5.15 -3.98
CA LEU A 278 -25.55 4.47 -5.12
C LEU A 278 -25.87 2.96 -5.12
N LEU A 279 -26.26 2.38 -3.97
CA LEU A 279 -26.67 0.99 -3.88
C LEU A 279 -27.96 0.74 -4.64
N GLN A 280 -28.06 -0.43 -5.27
CA GLN A 280 -29.30 -0.90 -5.86
C GLN A 280 -30.41 -0.93 -4.80
N PRO A 281 -31.64 -0.50 -5.13
CA PRO A 281 -32.74 -0.54 -4.19
C PRO A 281 -33.14 -1.99 -3.88
N PRO A 282 -33.75 -2.26 -2.71
CA PRO A 282 -34.17 -3.62 -2.33
C PRO A 282 -35.11 -4.30 -3.34
N SER A 283 -35.89 -3.52 -4.10
CA SER A 283 -36.77 -4.02 -5.17
C SER A 283 -36.01 -4.59 -6.38
N VAL A 284 -34.75 -4.20 -6.58
CA VAL A 284 -33.86 -4.69 -7.65
C VAL A 284 -32.91 -5.74 -7.10
N ASN A 285 -32.35 -5.50 -5.91
CA ASN A 285 -31.42 -6.42 -5.27
C ASN A 285 -31.54 -6.30 -3.74
N PRO A 286 -32.24 -7.24 -3.07
CA PRO A 286 -32.38 -7.22 -1.62
C PRO A 286 -31.07 -7.52 -0.87
N HIS A 287 -30.02 -7.95 -1.59
CA HIS A 287 -28.69 -8.24 -1.06
C HIS A 287 -27.68 -7.13 -1.35
N ALA A 288 -28.13 -5.97 -1.83
CA ALA A 288 -27.25 -4.84 -2.04
C ALA A 288 -26.64 -4.39 -0.69
N ALA A 289 -25.31 -4.33 -0.61
CA ALA A 289 -24.62 -4.12 0.67
C ALA A 289 -23.43 -3.16 0.56
N MET A 290 -23.22 -2.39 1.63
CA MET A 290 -21.99 -1.63 1.84
C MET A 290 -21.11 -2.36 2.86
N LEU A 291 -19.83 -2.53 2.51
CA LEU A 291 -18.80 -3.14 3.35
C LEU A 291 -17.89 -2.01 3.86
N THR A 292 -17.74 -1.93 5.18
CA THR A 292 -16.96 -0.89 5.85
C THR A 292 -15.92 -1.54 6.76
N LEU A 293 -14.82 -0.83 7.03
CA LEU A 293 -13.81 -1.22 8.02
C LEU A 293 -13.71 -0.10 9.04
N PHE A 294 -13.93 -0.36 10.32
CA PHE A 294 -13.62 0.61 11.37
C PHE A 294 -12.26 0.27 11.97
N MET A 295 -11.24 1.07 11.69
CA MET A 295 -9.94 0.89 12.32
C MET A 295 -9.92 1.43 13.75
N ASN A 296 -10.79 2.42 14.04
CA ASN A 296 -10.74 3.18 15.28
C ASN A 296 -12.06 3.25 16.05
N ALA A 297 -13.08 2.46 15.68
CA ALA A 297 -14.39 2.56 16.34
C ALA A 297 -14.33 2.35 17.87
N ILE A 298 -13.58 1.35 18.36
CA ILE A 298 -13.43 1.14 19.82
C ILE A 298 -12.78 2.34 20.52
N PRO A 299 -11.57 2.80 20.13
CA PRO A 299 -10.97 3.96 20.78
C PRO A 299 -11.76 5.26 20.59
N GLU A 300 -12.61 5.37 19.55
CA GLU A 300 -13.46 6.54 19.33
C GLU A 300 -14.70 6.61 20.23
N ILE A 301 -15.17 5.47 20.77
CA ILE A 301 -16.37 5.40 21.62
C ILE A 301 -16.06 5.28 23.12
N LEU A 302 -14.88 4.76 23.47
CA LEU A 302 -14.51 4.56 24.88
C LEU A 302 -13.93 5.81 25.52
N SER A 303 -14.29 6.05 26.78
CA SER A 303 -13.60 7.03 27.61
C SER A 303 -12.19 6.56 27.99
N GLU A 304 -11.31 7.50 28.36
CA GLU A 304 -9.97 7.17 28.86
C GLU A 304 -9.99 6.20 30.05
N LYS A 305 -11.02 6.31 30.90
CA LYS A 305 -11.20 5.44 32.07
C LYS A 305 -11.50 4.00 31.64
N GLU A 306 -12.37 3.83 30.66
CA GLU A 306 -12.71 2.51 30.12
C GLU A 306 -11.52 1.89 29.40
N GLN A 307 -10.78 2.69 28.63
CA GLN A 307 -9.58 2.22 27.94
C GLN A 307 -8.53 1.66 28.91
N LYS A 308 -8.33 2.31 30.07
CA LYS A 308 -7.44 1.81 31.13
C LYS A 308 -7.93 0.49 31.74
N ASN A 309 -9.24 0.31 31.88
CA ASN A 309 -9.82 -0.92 32.44
C ASN A 309 -9.65 -2.13 31.50
N ILE A 310 -9.49 -1.90 30.19
CA ILE A 310 -9.35 -2.94 29.18
C ILE A 310 -7.90 -3.42 29.04
N ALA A 311 -6.93 -2.52 29.23
CA ALA A 311 -5.52 -2.83 29.05
C ALA A 311 -5.01 -3.97 29.96
N LYS A 312 -5.54 -4.07 31.19
CA LYS A 312 -5.09 -5.10 32.16
C LYS A 312 -5.50 -6.53 31.73
N PRO A 313 -6.78 -6.84 31.46
CA PRO A 313 -7.16 -8.15 30.92
C PRO A 313 -6.45 -8.52 29.62
N GLU A 314 -6.26 -7.56 28.71
CA GLU A 314 -5.52 -7.78 27.45
C GLU A 314 -4.07 -8.18 27.69
N MET A 315 -3.39 -7.51 28.62
CA MET A 315 -2.04 -7.90 29.04
C MET A 315 -2.02 -9.30 29.65
N GLU A 316 -2.94 -9.62 30.55
CA GLU A 316 -3.03 -10.94 31.20
C GLU A 316 -3.26 -12.06 30.17
N LEU A 317 -4.11 -11.82 29.17
CA LEU A 317 -4.35 -12.78 28.08
C LEU A 317 -3.13 -12.91 27.16
N ALA A 318 -2.51 -11.80 26.76
CA ALA A 318 -1.30 -11.82 25.91
C ALA A 318 -0.15 -12.61 26.57
N MET A 319 0.01 -12.49 27.90
CA MET A 319 1.01 -13.25 28.66
C MET A 319 0.85 -14.77 28.52
N GLN A 320 -0.35 -15.29 28.26
CA GLN A 320 -0.57 -16.72 28.08
C GLN A 320 0.06 -17.26 26.78
N TYR A 321 0.21 -16.42 25.78
CA TYR A 321 0.79 -16.76 24.48
C TYR A 321 2.29 -16.41 24.36
N MET A 322 2.83 -15.64 25.30
CA MET A 322 4.24 -15.27 25.31
C MET A 322 5.12 -16.39 25.86
N THR A 323 6.32 -16.55 25.29
CA THR A 323 7.31 -17.48 25.84
C THR A 323 7.70 -17.03 27.25
N LYS A 324 7.54 -17.92 28.23
CA LYS A 324 8.00 -17.66 29.61
C LYS A 324 9.49 -17.31 29.57
N VAL A 325 9.85 -16.17 30.16
CA VAL A 325 11.25 -15.76 30.24
C VAL A 325 12.03 -16.82 31.00
N SER A 326 13.06 -17.38 30.40
CA SER A 326 13.86 -18.41 31.07
C SER A 326 14.61 -17.79 32.27
N PRO A 327 14.79 -18.54 33.38
CA PRO A 327 15.60 -18.07 34.51
C PRO A 327 16.99 -17.62 34.07
N ALA A 328 17.62 -18.30 33.11
CA ALA A 328 18.93 -17.91 32.56
C ALA A 328 18.95 -16.52 31.90
N ARG A 329 17.84 -16.06 31.30
CA ARG A 329 17.71 -14.69 30.77
C ARG A 329 17.45 -13.65 31.84
N LEU A 330 16.77 -14.03 32.92
CA LEU A 330 16.53 -13.16 34.08
C LEU A 330 17.80 -12.97 34.92
N PHE A 331 18.57 -14.04 35.13
CA PHE A 331 19.77 -14.04 35.97
C PHE A 331 21.09 -13.80 35.20
N GLY A 332 21.03 -13.47 33.90
CA GLY A 332 22.18 -13.01 33.12
C GLY A 332 22.57 -11.56 33.45
N GLY A 333 23.74 -11.11 32.97
CA GLY A 333 24.33 -9.81 33.33
C GLY A 333 23.58 -8.53 32.91
N ASN A 334 22.33 -8.62 32.41
CA ASN A 334 21.51 -7.46 32.08
C ASN A 334 20.00 -7.74 32.23
N MET A 335 19.59 -8.14 33.44
CA MET A 335 18.18 -8.38 33.81
C MET A 335 17.26 -7.20 33.42
N ALA A 336 17.70 -5.96 33.64
CA ALA A 336 16.91 -4.77 33.37
C ALA A 336 16.57 -4.60 31.88
N ALA A 337 17.53 -4.79 30.97
CA ALA A 337 17.27 -4.70 29.53
C ALA A 337 16.41 -5.86 29.03
N ALA A 338 16.59 -7.06 29.58
CA ALA A 338 15.74 -8.21 29.27
C ALA A 338 14.28 -7.94 29.67
N MET A 339 14.05 -7.41 30.87
CA MET A 339 12.70 -7.02 31.33
C MET A 339 12.10 -5.92 30.45
N GLN A 340 12.86 -4.89 30.07
CA GLN A 340 12.38 -3.83 29.17
C GLN A 340 11.94 -4.38 27.81
N THR A 341 12.72 -5.28 27.22
CA THR A 341 12.41 -5.89 25.92
C THR A 341 11.12 -6.70 25.97
N GLU A 342 10.93 -7.48 27.03
CA GLU A 342 9.72 -8.28 27.20
C GLU A 342 8.49 -7.41 27.49
N ILE A 343 8.64 -6.30 28.21
CA ILE A 343 7.58 -5.31 28.40
C ILE A 343 7.14 -4.71 27.06
N ILE A 344 8.08 -4.34 26.20
CA ILE A 344 7.78 -3.78 24.87
C ILE A 344 7.00 -4.79 24.02
N LYS A 345 7.44 -6.06 23.99
CA LYS A 345 6.73 -7.12 23.27
C LYS A 345 5.33 -7.33 23.81
N MET A 346 5.18 -7.35 25.13
CA MET A 346 3.91 -7.51 25.81
C MET A 346 2.94 -6.36 25.48
N MET A 347 3.42 -5.12 25.51
CA MET A 347 2.60 -3.96 25.10
C MET A 347 2.13 -4.11 23.65
N GLY A 348 3.02 -4.50 22.72
CA GLY A 348 2.65 -4.76 21.33
C GLY A 348 1.69 -5.93 21.14
N ALA A 349 1.81 -6.99 21.93
CA ALA A 349 0.95 -8.17 21.84
C ALA A 349 -0.45 -7.94 22.44
N SER A 350 -0.58 -7.08 23.46
CA SER A 350 -1.84 -6.85 24.17
C SER A 350 -2.97 -6.38 23.24
N VAL A 351 -2.65 -5.53 22.25
CA VAL A 351 -3.65 -5.05 21.28
C VAL A 351 -4.12 -6.13 20.30
N LEU A 352 -3.35 -7.20 20.12
CA LEU A 352 -3.68 -8.31 19.19
C LEU A 352 -4.70 -9.28 19.78
N VAL A 353 -4.86 -9.29 21.11
CA VAL A 353 -5.79 -10.20 21.82
C VAL A 353 -7.08 -9.51 22.25
N ARG A 354 -7.32 -8.28 21.77
CA ARG A 354 -8.55 -7.54 22.05
C ARG A 354 -9.76 -8.30 21.54
N ASP A 355 -10.71 -8.54 22.43
CA ASP A 355 -12.05 -9.01 22.05
C ASP A 355 -12.85 -7.82 21.49
N VAL A 356 -12.75 -7.66 20.17
CA VAL A 356 -13.45 -6.61 19.42
C VAL A 356 -14.96 -6.87 19.42
N ASP A 357 -15.37 -8.14 19.32
CA ASP A 357 -16.77 -8.55 19.21
C ASP A 357 -17.59 -8.16 20.44
N LYS A 358 -16.98 -8.17 21.63
CA LYS A 358 -17.62 -7.69 22.87
C LYS A 358 -18.21 -6.26 22.77
N TYR A 359 -17.65 -5.41 21.90
CA TYR A 359 -18.11 -4.02 21.75
C TYR A 359 -19.16 -3.83 20.65
N PHE A 360 -19.34 -4.83 19.79
CA PHE A 360 -20.23 -4.74 18.63
C PHE A 360 -21.36 -5.77 18.63
N ASN A 361 -21.30 -6.81 19.46
CA ASN A 361 -22.41 -7.70 19.75
C ASN A 361 -23.42 -6.97 20.65
N MET A 362 -24.38 -6.29 20.02
CA MET A 362 -25.61 -5.77 20.63
C MET A 362 -26.81 -6.61 20.23
#